data_AF-A0A9E4RV05-F1
#
_entry.id   AF-A0A9E4RV05-F1
#
_cell.length_a   1.000
_cell.length_b   1.000
_cell.length_c   1.000
_cell.angle_alpha   90.00
_cell.angle_beta   90.00
_cell.angle_gamma   90.00
#
_symmetry.space_group_name_H-M   'P 1'
#
loop_
_entity.id
_entity.type
_entity.pdbx_description
1 polymer ?
#
loop_
_entity_poly.entity_id
_entity_poly.type
_entity_poly.pdbx_seq_one_letter_code
_entity_poly.pdbx_strand_id
1 'polypeptide(L)'
;MAVAQPGLRRGVALPTLQEAVDGGTWLCGPSEMLVEHLKGVEERYPGVERINLGAVMGMPREVFKDQLSKFAEEVMPAFSGKSRQ
;
A
#
# COMPACT_ATOMS: atom_id res chain seq x y z
N MET A 1 3.24 9.82 -6.26
CA MET A 1 4.53 10.52 -6.09
C MET A 1 5.48 10.07 -7.20
N ALA A 2 6.43 10.92 -7.59
CA ALA A 2 6.98 11.03 -8.94
C ALA A 2 7.99 9.94 -9.37
N VAL A 3 7.91 9.52 -10.64
CA VAL A 3 8.94 8.77 -11.36
C VAL A 3 9.86 9.77 -12.04
N ALA A 4 11.15 9.80 -11.70
CA ALA A 4 12.15 10.55 -12.45
C ALA A 4 13.11 9.61 -13.20
N GLN A 5 13.26 9.87 -14.50
CA GLN A 5 14.25 9.29 -15.40
C GLN A 5 14.76 10.39 -16.37
N PRO A 6 15.77 10.11 -17.19
CA PRO A 6 17.17 10.43 -16.94
C PRO A 6 17.54 11.81 -17.52
N GLY A 7 18.24 12.61 -16.71
CA GLY A 7 18.62 14.00 -17.02
C GLY A 7 18.74 14.91 -15.78
N LEU A 8 18.80 14.32 -14.58
CA LEU A 8 18.69 15.02 -13.30
C LEU A 8 19.66 16.22 -13.20
N ARG A 9 19.08 17.43 -13.12
CA ARG A 9 19.73 18.56 -12.48
C ARG A 9 19.43 18.54 -10.98
N ARG A 10 20.47 18.88 -10.20
CA ARG A 10 20.56 18.89 -8.74
C ARG A 10 19.34 19.52 -8.06
N GLY A 11 18.70 18.77 -7.15
CA GLY A 11 17.76 19.35 -6.19
C GLY A 11 17.06 18.34 -5.30
N VAL A 12 16.48 17.28 -5.86
CA VAL A 12 15.81 16.23 -5.08
C VAL A 12 16.02 14.89 -5.78
N ALA A 13 16.72 13.97 -5.11
CA ALA A 13 16.75 12.57 -5.52
C ALA A 13 15.36 11.98 -5.24
N LEU A 14 14.57 11.78 -6.29
CA LEU A 14 13.32 11.06 -6.17
C LEU A 14 13.63 9.57 -6.01
N PRO A 15 12.98 8.87 -5.07
CA PRO A 15 13.20 7.44 -4.90
C PRO A 15 12.75 6.71 -6.16
N THR A 16 13.54 5.72 -6.56
CA THR A 16 13.15 4.70 -7.53
C THR A 16 11.94 3.92 -7.02
N LEU A 17 11.26 3.19 -7.91
CA LEU A 17 10.14 2.34 -7.50
C LEU A 17 10.55 1.32 -6.42
N GLN A 18 11.74 0.72 -6.57
CA GLN A 18 12.26 -0.22 -5.59
C GLN A 18 12.49 0.46 -4.23
N GLU A 19 13.13 1.63 -4.22
CA GLU A 19 13.33 2.40 -2.99
C GLU A 19 12.01 2.86 -2.35
N ALA A 20 10.97 3.12 -3.15
CA ALA A 20 9.65 3.48 -2.64
C ALA A 20 8.92 2.28 -2.02
N VAL A 21 9.11 1.07 -2.56
CA VAL A 21 8.61 -0.18 -1.97
C VAL A 21 9.37 -0.51 -0.69
N ASP A 22 10.71 -0.48 -0.74
CA ASP A 22 11.57 -0.75 0.42
C ASP A 22 11.35 0.25 1.56
N GLY A 23 11.10 1.52 1.21
CA GLY A 23 10.76 2.58 2.16
C GLY A 23 9.34 2.50 2.72
N GLY A 24 8.55 1.48 2.35
CA GLY A 24 7.16 1.30 2.79
C GLY A 24 6.21 2.39 2.30
N THR A 25 6.63 3.20 1.31
CA THR A 25 5.78 4.22 0.69
C THR A 25 4.75 3.59 -0.24
N TRP A 26 5.06 2.41 -0.80
CA TRP A 26 4.17 1.62 -1.64
C TRP A 26 4.15 0.16 -1.15
N LEU A 27 2.97 -0.34 -0.83
CA LEU A 27 2.76 -1.75 -0.52
C LEU A 27 2.46 -2.49 -1.82
N CYS A 28 3.48 -3.15 -2.37
CA CYS A 28 3.39 -3.91 -3.60
C CYS A 28 3.93 -5.32 -3.36
N GLY A 29 3.08 -6.33 -3.51
CA GLY A 29 3.46 -7.70 -3.21
C GLY A 29 2.26 -8.64 -3.11
N PRO A 30 2.50 -9.89 -2.69
CA PRO A 30 1.44 -10.88 -2.47
C PRO A 30 0.59 -10.49 -1.25
N SER A 31 -0.64 -10.99 -1.18
CA SER A 31 -1.62 -10.60 -0.16
C SER A 31 -1.16 -10.91 1.28
N GLU A 32 -0.36 -11.96 1.48
CA GLU A 32 0.21 -12.31 2.78
C GLU A 32 1.13 -11.21 3.31
N MET A 33 1.94 -10.60 2.45
CA MET A 33 2.82 -9.50 2.82
C MET A 33 2.02 -8.28 3.29
N LEU A 34 0.88 -8.00 2.65
CA LEU A 34 0.00 -6.90 3.06
C LEU A 34 -0.62 -7.18 4.44
N VAL A 35 -1.06 -8.43 4.68
CA VAL A 35 -1.61 -8.84 5.99
C VAL A 35 -0.56 -8.68 7.09
N GLU A 36 0.67 -9.16 6.86
CA GLU A 36 1.76 -9.04 7.82
C GLU A 36 2.08 -7.57 8.13
N HIS A 37 2.19 -6.73 7.10
CA HIS A 37 2.45 -5.31 7.27
C HIS A 37 1.35 -4.63 8.10
N LEU A 38 0.08 -4.87 7.78
CA LEU A 38 -1.05 -4.27 8.49
C LEU A 38 -1.14 -4.74 9.95
N LYS A 39 -0.83 -6.01 10.25
CA LYS A 39 -0.71 -6.49 11.63
C LYS A 39 0.39 -5.76 12.40
N GLY A 40 1.54 -5.52 11.77
CA GLY A 40 2.61 -4.72 12.35
C GLY A 40 2.19 -3.25 12.62
N VAL A 41 1.34 -2.70 11.75
CA VAL A 41 0.74 -1.36 11.98
C VAL A 41 -0.21 -1.39 13.18
N GLU A 42 -1.07 -2.40 13.33
CA GLU A 42 -1.94 -2.56 14.50
C GLU A 42 -1.14 -2.66 15.82
N GLU A 43 -0.03 -3.40 15.81
CA GLU A 43 0.86 -3.52 16.98
C GLU A 43 1.53 -2.19 17.35
N ARG A 44 1.93 -1.42 16.33
CA ARG A 44 2.57 -0.11 16.52
C ARG A 44 1.58 0.99 16.93
N TYR A 45 0.34 0.89 16.45
CA TYR A 45 -0.72 1.87 16.67
C TYR A 45 -2.00 1.17 17.14
N PRO A 46 -2.08 0.81 18.45
CA PRO A 46 -3.25 0.13 18.99
C PRO A 46 -4.50 1.01 18.85
N GLY A 47 -5.58 0.45 18.32
CA GLY A 47 -6.86 1.15 18.09
C GLY A 47 -7.04 1.71 16.67
N VAL A 48 -6.14 1.41 15.72
CA VAL A 48 -6.39 1.69 14.30
C VAL A 48 -7.48 0.76 13.77
N GLU A 49 -8.61 1.35 13.38
CA GLU A 49 -9.75 0.61 12.82
C GLU A 49 -9.95 0.84 11.32
N ARG A 50 -9.29 1.86 10.77
CA ARG A 50 -9.53 2.34 9.41
C ARG A 50 -8.22 2.60 8.68
N ILE A 51 -8.16 2.10 7.46
CA ILE A 51 -7.11 2.40 6.49
C ILE A 51 -7.74 2.95 5.22
N ASN A 52 -7.00 3.80 4.51
CA ASN A 52 -7.42 4.34 3.23
C ASN A 52 -6.57 3.73 2.11
N LEU A 53 -7.22 3.20 1.08
CA LEU A 53 -6.55 2.69 -0.12
C LEU A 53 -6.67 3.72 -1.24
N GLY A 54 -5.53 4.23 -1.69
CA GLY A 54 -5.45 5.25 -2.74
C GLY A 54 -4.99 4.68 -4.06
N ALA A 55 -5.65 5.07 -5.15
CA ALA A 55 -5.15 4.83 -6.50
C ALA A 55 -3.97 5.76 -6.79
N VAL A 56 -3.04 5.31 -7.63
CA VAL A 56 -1.93 6.13 -8.08
C VAL A 56 -2.35 6.94 -9.31
N MET A 57 -1.81 8.15 -9.45
CA MET A 57 -2.14 9.03 -10.58
C MET A 57 -1.87 8.33 -11.91
N GLY A 58 -2.89 8.28 -12.77
CA GLY A 58 -2.81 7.63 -14.09
C GLY A 58 -3.13 6.13 -14.07
N MET A 59 -3.41 5.52 -12.92
CA MET A 59 -3.89 4.13 -12.86
C MET A 59 -5.25 4.01 -13.57
N PRO A 60 -5.40 3.11 -14.54
CA PRO A 60 -6.69 2.85 -15.17
C PRO A 60 -7.72 2.40 -14.13
N ARG A 61 -8.95 2.91 -14.24
CA ARG A 61 -10.01 2.63 -13.26
C ARG A 61 -10.31 1.13 -13.09
N GLU A 62 -10.30 0.37 -14.18
CA GLU A 62 -10.58 -1.08 -14.12
C GLU A 62 -9.46 -1.83 -13.41
N VAL A 63 -8.21 -1.39 -13.53
CA VAL A 63 -7.09 -1.94 -12.76
C VAL A 63 -7.27 -1.64 -11.27
N PHE A 64 -7.64 -0.41 -10.90
CA PHE A 64 -7.85 -0.07 -9.49
C PHE A 64 -8.99 -0.90 -8.86
N LYS A 65 -10.07 -1.12 -9.60
CA LYS A 65 -11.17 -1.98 -9.16
C LYS A 65 -10.73 -3.42 -8.92
N ASP A 66 -9.96 -4.00 -9.84
CA ASP A 66 -9.41 -5.35 -9.68
C ASP A 66 -8.53 -5.45 -8.42
N GLN A 67 -7.68 -4.44 -8.17
CA GLN A 67 -6.87 -4.40 -6.95
C GLN A 67 -7.72 -4.29 -5.68
N LEU A 68 -8.79 -3.49 -5.68
CA LEU A 68 -9.72 -3.40 -4.56
C LEU A 68 -10.46 -4.73 -4.31
N SER A 69 -10.88 -5.42 -5.37
CA SER A 69 -11.51 -6.75 -5.27
C SER A 69 -10.56 -7.77 -4.65
N LYS A 70 -9.32 -7.87 -5.15
CA LYS A 70 -8.30 -8.75 -4.58
C LYS A 70 -8.00 -8.44 -3.12
N PHE A 71 -7.90 -7.15 -2.78
CA PHE A 71 -7.71 -6.73 -1.38
C PHE A 71 -8.88 -7.18 -0.49
N ALA A 72 -10.11 -7.02 -0.96
CA ALA A 72 -11.31 -7.41 -0.22
C ALA A 72 -11.40 -8.93 -0.01
N GLU A 73 -11.01 -9.72 -1.00
CA GLU A 73 -11.10 -11.18 -0.97
C GLU A 73 -9.93 -11.84 -0.23
N GLU A 74 -8.72 -11.30 -0.36
CA GLU A 74 -7.50 -11.96 0.13
C GLU A 74 -6.94 -11.34 1.42
N VAL A 75 -7.16 -10.04 1.65
CA VAL A 75 -6.55 -9.32 2.79
C VAL A 75 -7.57 -9.08 3.91
N MET A 76 -8.75 -8.55 3.60
CA MET A 76 -9.76 -8.20 4.62
C MET A 76 -10.19 -9.37 5.53
N PRO A 77 -10.32 -10.64 5.06
CA PRO A 77 -10.73 -11.74 5.93
C PRO A 77 -9.80 -11.95 7.12
N ALA A 78 -8.50 -11.64 7.00
CA ALA A 78 -7.53 -11.74 8.09
C ALA A 78 -7.82 -10.80 9.28
N PHE A 79 -8.67 -9.78 9.08
CA PHE A 79 -9.03 -8.76 10.09
C PHE A 79 -10.51 -8.82 10.49
N SER A 80 -11.32 -9.66 9.85
CA SER A 80 -12.78 -9.75 10.02
C SER A 80 -13.25 -10.23 11.40
N GLY A 81 -12.35 -10.77 12.24
CA GLY A 81 -12.65 -11.18 13.62
C GLY A 81 -12.43 -10.11 14.69
N LYS A 82 -11.91 -8.93 14.34
CA LYS A 82 -11.51 -7.89 15.31
C LYS A 82 -12.50 -6.73 15.47
N SER A 83 -13.53 -6.64 14.62
CA SER A 83 -14.51 -5.54 14.68
C SER A 83 -15.73 -5.88 15.55
N ARG A 84 -15.58 -5.77 16.87
CA ARG A 84 -16.60 -5.40 17.89
C ARG A 84 -16.11 -5.79 19.30
N GLN A 85 -15.56 -4.81 20.01
CA GLN A 85 -15.77 -4.62 21.46
C GLN A 85 -15.97 -3.13 21.72
#